data_AF-A0A848AWA3-F1
#
_entry.id   AF-A0A848AWA3-F1
#
_cell.length_a   1.000
_cell.length_b   1.000
_cell.length_c   1.000
_cell.angle_alpha   90.00
_cell.angle_beta   90.00
_cell.angle_gamma   90.00
#
_symmetry.space_group_name_H-M   'P 1'
#
loop_
_entity.id
_entity.type
_entity.pdbx_description
1 polymer ?
#
loop_
_entity_poly.entity_id
_entity_poly.type
_entity_poly.pdbx_seq_one_letter_code
_entity_poly.pdbx_strand_id
1 'polypeptide(L)'
;MRLGRAVCGGILLAALAAGGVLVVWKRPAAEPPPEPVRLTLHELPPEEEGERLSQYDELIRKYAARYDFDWRLIAAMIAVESRFDAECRTADGGMGLMQLMPDTAEEMRCAKPFDPEENIATGVKFLRSLCDRIPGNLTERDRLQFALAAYNGGYGHLIDARKLAKTLELSPDKWRGNVEESIQFLEHESYYKQSRHGYCKAQVIIRHVERVMKKFDEYSERFSATGPSARRIF
;
A
#
# COMPACT_ATOMS: atom_id res chain seq x y z
N MET A 1 4.15 56.98 -22.93
CA MET A 1 3.36 55.86 -22.34
C MET A 1 3.99 55.52 -21.00
N ARG A 2 3.32 55.84 -19.87
CA ARG A 2 2.80 54.90 -18.86
C ARG A 2 3.83 53.84 -18.41
N LEU A 3 4.16 53.60 -17.15
CA LEU A 3 3.64 53.99 -15.82
C LEU A 3 4.76 53.66 -14.81
N GLY A 4 4.98 54.46 -13.76
CA GLY A 4 4.81 53.99 -12.37
C GLY A 4 6.15 53.82 -11.63
N ARG A 5 6.58 54.83 -10.88
CA ARG A 5 6.30 55.11 -9.45
C ARG A 5 7.25 54.39 -8.48
N ALA A 6 7.98 55.26 -7.78
CA ALA A 6 8.81 55.05 -6.59
C ALA A 6 8.13 54.28 -5.46
N VAL A 7 8.95 53.71 -4.57
CA VAL A 7 8.73 53.87 -3.13
C VAL A 7 10.04 54.28 -2.46
N CYS A 8 10.02 55.50 -1.93
CA CYS A 8 10.96 56.06 -0.97
C CYS A 8 10.83 55.38 0.40
N GLY A 9 11.93 55.41 1.16
CA GLY A 9 11.89 55.91 2.53
C GLY A 9 11.59 54.89 3.61
N GLY A 10 12.47 54.85 4.61
CA GLY A 10 12.20 54.12 5.84
C GLY A 10 13.36 54.07 6.82
N ILE A 11 14.05 55.19 7.05
CA ILE A 11 14.73 55.39 8.34
C ILE A 11 13.60 55.56 9.36
N LEU A 12 13.42 54.56 10.22
CA LEU A 12 12.69 54.75 11.47
C LEU A 12 13.72 54.87 12.59
N LEU A 13 13.90 56.11 13.05
CA LEU A 13 14.48 56.44 14.33
C LEU A 13 13.29 56.73 15.27
N ALA A 14 13.12 55.91 16.30
CA ALA A 14 12.34 56.23 17.49
C ALA A 14 13.05 55.65 18.71
N ALA A 15 13.07 56.43 19.78
CA ALA A 15 14.11 56.44 20.78
C ALA A 15 13.76 55.69 22.09
N LEU A 16 14.84 55.41 22.84
CA LEU A 16 14.97 55.25 24.31
C LEU A 16 14.39 53.99 24.97
N ALA A 17 15.27 53.03 25.24
CA ALA A 17 15.49 52.48 26.59
C ALA A 17 16.81 51.70 26.66
N ALA A 18 17.60 52.02 27.70
CA ALA A 18 18.64 51.21 28.37
C ALA A 18 19.72 50.47 27.54
N GLY A 19 20.98 50.85 27.82
CA GLY A 19 22.24 50.14 27.56
C GLY A 19 22.19 48.87 26.68
N GLY A 20 22.61 49.01 25.43
CA GLY A 20 22.80 47.87 24.51
C GLY A 20 24.07 48.07 23.69
N VAL A 21 24.99 47.12 23.78
CA VAL A 21 26.23 47.03 23.00
C VAL A 21 25.89 46.88 21.51
N LEU A 22 26.58 47.62 20.65
CA LEU A 22 26.48 47.48 19.20
C LEU A 22 27.18 46.18 18.77
N VAL A 23 26.44 45.11 18.50
CA VAL A 23 27.00 43.87 17.94
C VAL A 23 27.00 43.97 16.41
N VAL A 24 28.19 44.11 15.83
CA VAL A 24 28.39 44.04 14.39
C VAL A 24 28.37 42.56 13.97
N TRP A 25 27.30 42.12 13.31
CA TRP A 25 27.25 40.80 12.68
C TRP A 25 28.06 40.82 11.38
N LYS A 26 29.22 40.13 11.37
CA LYS A 26 29.99 39.87 10.15
C LYS A 26 29.40 38.60 9.51
N ARG A 27 28.94 38.68 8.25
CA ARG A 27 28.50 37.49 7.50
C ARG A 27 29.64 36.46 7.48
N PRO A 28 29.43 35.20 7.89
CA PRO A 28 30.42 34.15 7.66
C PRO A 28 30.59 33.97 6.14
N ALA A 29 31.83 33.73 5.71
CA ALA A 29 32.10 33.36 4.33
C ALA A 29 31.37 32.05 4.02
N ALA A 30 30.74 31.96 2.85
CA ALA A 30 30.14 30.72 2.39
C ALA A 30 31.23 29.64 2.31
N GLU A 31 31.00 28.49 2.94
CA GLU A 31 31.89 27.34 2.79
C GLU A 31 31.88 26.89 1.31
N PRO A 32 33.03 26.48 0.76
CA PRO A 32 33.06 25.91 -0.57
C PRO A 32 32.17 24.66 -0.61
N PRO A 33 31.50 24.38 -1.74
CA PRO A 33 30.67 23.20 -1.85
C PRO A 33 31.52 21.95 -1.59
N PRO A 34 31.00 20.95 -0.85
CA PRO A 34 31.75 19.73 -0.57
C PRO A 34 32.09 19.04 -1.90
N GLU A 35 33.31 18.51 -2.00
CA GLU A 35 33.71 17.74 -3.18
C GLU A 35 32.77 16.55 -3.37
N PRO A 36 32.45 16.17 -4.62
CA PRO A 36 31.57 15.04 -4.89
C PRO A 36 32.22 13.76 -4.36
N VAL A 37 31.60 13.16 -3.35
CA VAL A 37 32.00 11.88 -2.77
C VAL A 37 31.87 10.81 -3.85
N ARG A 38 33.02 10.24 -4.25
CA ARG A 38 33.09 9.16 -5.24
C ARG A 38 32.88 7.82 -4.52
N LEU A 39 31.61 7.44 -4.32
CA LEU A 39 31.27 6.17 -3.68
C LEU A 39 31.69 5.01 -4.58
N THR A 40 32.58 4.16 -4.09
CA THR A 40 32.82 2.84 -4.69
C THR A 40 31.74 1.88 -4.19
N LEU A 41 31.27 0.97 -5.05
CA LEU A 41 30.15 0.05 -4.78
C LEU A 41 30.31 -0.83 -3.52
N HIS A 42 31.46 -0.84 -2.88
CA HIS A 42 31.75 -1.70 -1.73
C HIS A 42 31.56 -1.02 -0.36
N GLU A 43 31.34 0.30 -0.31
CA GLU A 43 31.22 1.08 0.94
C GLU A 43 29.83 1.69 1.12
N LEU A 44 28.77 0.97 0.72
CA LEU A 44 27.43 1.33 1.18
C LEU A 44 27.37 1.05 2.68
N PRO A 45 26.98 2.03 3.52
CA PRO A 45 26.77 1.77 4.94
C PRO A 45 25.76 0.61 5.08
N PRO A 46 25.90 -0.26 6.10
CA PRO A 46 24.89 -1.28 6.34
C PRO A 46 23.53 -0.58 6.44
N GLU A 47 22.59 -0.97 5.58
CA GLU A 47 21.21 -0.47 5.63
C GLU A 47 20.73 -0.55 7.09
N GLU A 48 20.42 0.60 7.70
CA GLU A 48 20.12 0.63 9.12
C GLU A 48 18.97 -0.34 9.44
N GLU A 49 19.15 -1.20 10.45
CA GLU A 49 18.22 -2.27 10.84
C GLU A 49 16.77 -1.80 11.07
N GLY A 50 16.55 -0.48 11.18
CA GLY A 50 15.24 0.16 11.23
C GLY A 50 14.40 0.10 9.95
N GLU A 51 15.02 -0.08 8.77
CA GLU A 51 14.35 0.07 7.46
C GLU A 51 13.96 -1.24 6.75
N ARG A 52 14.28 -2.40 7.33
CA ARG A 52 13.95 -3.70 6.74
C ARG A 52 12.72 -4.34 7.39
N LEU A 53 11.76 -4.75 6.55
CA LEU A 53 10.58 -5.55 6.91
C LEU A 53 10.83 -7.04 6.72
N SER A 54 11.66 -7.42 5.75
CA SER A 54 11.98 -8.80 5.43
C SER A 54 13.28 -8.96 4.64
N GLN A 55 13.70 -10.21 4.43
CA GLN A 55 14.80 -10.53 3.51
C GLN A 55 14.43 -10.36 2.02
N TYR A 56 13.15 -10.14 1.69
CA TYR A 56 12.66 -10.01 0.32
C TYR A 56 12.36 -8.56 -0.09
N ASP A 57 12.70 -7.58 0.74
CA ASP A 57 12.30 -6.18 0.53
C ASP A 57 12.71 -5.63 -0.84
N GLU A 58 13.88 -5.99 -1.35
CA GLU A 58 14.32 -5.62 -2.70
C GLU A 58 13.38 -6.15 -3.78
N LEU A 59 13.03 -7.44 -3.72
CA LEU A 59 12.08 -8.07 -4.64
C LEU A 59 10.69 -7.45 -4.50
N ILE A 60 10.23 -7.25 -3.26
CA ILE A 60 8.94 -6.64 -2.96
C ILE A 60 8.87 -5.23 -3.56
N ARG A 61 9.88 -4.38 -3.33
CA ARG A 61 9.95 -3.02 -3.89
C ARG A 61 9.98 -3.03 -5.42
N LYS A 62 10.78 -3.91 -6.03
CA LYS A 62 10.87 -4.07 -7.48
C LYS A 62 9.50 -4.35 -8.11
N TYR A 63 8.77 -5.32 -7.59
CA TYR A 63 7.49 -5.72 -8.17
C TYR A 63 6.33 -4.80 -7.76
N ALA A 64 6.34 -4.26 -6.54
CA ALA A 64 5.37 -3.24 -6.13
C ALA A 64 5.46 -2.01 -7.03
N ALA A 65 6.66 -1.48 -7.27
CA ALA A 65 6.87 -0.34 -8.18
C ALA A 65 6.42 -0.65 -9.62
N ARG A 66 6.67 -1.87 -10.10
CA ARG A 66 6.24 -2.29 -11.45
C ARG A 66 4.72 -2.26 -11.63
N TYR A 67 3.95 -2.49 -10.58
CA TYR A 67 2.50 -2.58 -10.62
C TYR A 67 1.78 -1.44 -9.87
N ASP A 68 2.52 -0.36 -9.59
CA ASP A 68 2.00 0.87 -8.96
C ASP A 68 1.36 0.59 -7.60
N PHE A 69 2.07 -0.14 -6.74
CA PHE A 69 1.70 -0.38 -5.35
C PHE A 69 2.73 0.18 -4.40
N ASP A 70 2.27 0.63 -3.22
CA ASP A 70 3.15 0.78 -2.07
C ASP A 70 3.76 -0.59 -1.70
N TRP A 71 5.08 -0.67 -1.67
CA TRP A 71 5.79 -1.92 -1.36
C TRP A 71 5.45 -2.46 0.05
N ARG A 72 5.07 -1.59 0.99
CA ARG A 72 4.66 -1.97 2.35
C ARG A 72 3.33 -2.72 2.34
N LEU A 73 2.46 -2.46 1.37
CA LEU A 73 1.22 -3.22 1.19
C LEU A 73 1.53 -4.67 0.77
N ILE A 74 2.45 -4.84 -0.18
CA ILE A 74 2.86 -6.17 -0.64
C ILE A 74 3.57 -6.93 0.49
N ALA A 75 4.44 -6.25 1.25
CA ALA A 75 5.04 -6.84 2.45
C ALA A 75 3.98 -7.23 3.49
N ALA A 76 2.96 -6.40 3.71
CA ALA A 76 1.86 -6.69 4.64
C ALA A 76 1.06 -7.92 4.21
N MET A 77 0.81 -8.08 2.91
CA MET A 77 0.18 -9.30 2.38
C MET A 77 1.05 -10.52 2.66
N ILE A 78 2.32 -10.52 2.28
CA ILE A 78 3.22 -11.67 2.50
C ILE A 78 3.32 -12.03 4.00
N ALA A 79 3.36 -11.03 4.87
CA ALA A 79 3.37 -11.24 6.32
C ALA A 79 2.10 -11.95 6.81
N VAL A 80 0.93 -11.62 6.26
CA VAL A 80 -0.36 -12.24 6.59
C VAL A 80 -0.52 -13.62 5.95
N GLU A 81 0.01 -13.81 4.74
CA GLU A 81 -0.15 -15.01 3.92
C GLU A 81 0.80 -16.14 4.37
N SER A 82 2.09 -15.85 4.49
CA SER A 82 3.10 -16.87 4.78
C SER A 82 4.03 -16.54 5.94
N ARG A 83 3.93 -15.34 6.52
CA ARG A 83 4.92 -14.82 7.48
C ARG A 83 6.34 -14.79 6.90
N PHE A 84 6.45 -14.50 5.61
CA PHE A 84 7.70 -14.51 4.83
C PHE A 84 8.36 -15.89 4.71
N ASP A 85 7.61 -16.97 4.88
CA ASP A 85 8.06 -18.32 4.54
C ASP A 85 7.82 -18.59 3.04
N ALA A 86 8.90 -18.77 2.28
CA ALA A 86 8.85 -19.04 0.84
C ALA A 86 8.51 -20.50 0.51
N GLU A 87 8.65 -21.41 1.47
CA GLU A 87 8.31 -22.84 1.33
C GLU A 87 6.90 -23.14 1.84
N CYS A 88 6.21 -22.13 2.38
CA CYS A 88 4.88 -22.26 2.97
C CYS A 88 3.88 -22.89 1.99
N ARG A 89 3.26 -23.99 2.43
CA ARG A 89 2.16 -24.66 1.75
C ARG A 89 1.01 -24.87 2.73
N THR A 90 -0.17 -24.35 2.38
CA THR A 90 -1.39 -24.55 3.18
C THR A 90 -2.12 -25.83 2.78
N ALA A 91 -3.03 -26.29 3.66
CA ALA A 91 -3.81 -27.51 3.44
C ALA A 91 -4.78 -27.40 2.24
N ASP A 92 -5.24 -26.19 1.92
CA ASP A 92 -6.06 -25.90 0.73
C ASP A 92 -5.23 -25.68 -0.54
N GLY A 93 -3.90 -25.69 -0.44
CA GLY A 93 -3.00 -25.73 -1.59
C GLY A 93 -2.36 -24.40 -1.98
N GLY A 94 -2.46 -23.36 -1.15
CA GLY A 94 -1.70 -22.11 -1.31
C GLY A 94 -0.19 -22.37 -1.28
N MET A 95 0.57 -21.65 -2.11
CA MET A 95 2.00 -21.87 -2.33
C MET A 95 2.82 -20.58 -2.21
N GLY A 96 3.90 -20.63 -1.43
CA GLY A 96 4.95 -19.63 -1.37
C GLY A 96 4.56 -18.31 -0.69
N LEU A 97 5.33 -17.26 -0.91
CA LEU A 97 5.24 -16.00 -0.15
C LEU A 97 3.86 -15.32 -0.21
N MET A 98 3.23 -15.30 -1.39
CA MET A 98 1.93 -14.69 -1.63
C MET A 98 0.80 -15.71 -1.72
N GLN A 99 1.06 -16.95 -1.32
CA GLN A 99 0.08 -18.05 -1.23
C GLN A 99 -0.76 -18.22 -2.50
N LEU A 100 -0.09 -18.38 -3.64
CA LEU A 100 -0.75 -18.61 -4.92
C LEU A 100 -1.44 -19.98 -4.92
N MET A 101 -2.73 -19.99 -5.24
CA MET A 101 -3.45 -21.24 -5.51
C MET A 101 -2.99 -21.86 -6.84
N PRO A 102 -3.09 -23.19 -7.02
CA PRO A 102 -2.68 -23.85 -8.26
C PRO A 102 -3.32 -23.24 -9.51
N ASP A 103 -4.64 -23.04 -9.50
CA ASP A 103 -5.38 -22.44 -10.61
C ASP A 103 -4.90 -21.01 -10.92
N THR A 104 -4.59 -20.21 -9.89
CA THR A 104 -4.02 -18.87 -10.05
C THR A 104 -2.62 -18.92 -10.65
N ALA A 105 -1.78 -19.85 -10.18
CA ALA A 105 -0.43 -20.02 -10.73
C ALA A 105 -0.50 -20.42 -12.21
N GLU A 106 -1.44 -21.29 -12.60
CA GLU A 106 -1.68 -21.67 -13.98
C GLU A 106 -2.18 -20.50 -14.83
N GLU A 107 -3.24 -19.80 -14.39
CA GLU A 107 -3.81 -18.63 -15.09
C GLU A 107 -2.75 -17.55 -15.33
N MET A 108 -1.89 -17.33 -14.32
CA MET A 108 -0.86 -16.30 -14.36
C MET A 108 0.46 -16.76 -14.97
N ARG A 109 0.57 -18.04 -15.34
CA ARG A 109 1.75 -18.70 -15.93
C ARG A 109 3.00 -18.67 -15.03
N CYS A 110 2.80 -18.92 -13.74
CA CYS A 110 3.86 -19.12 -12.76
C CYS A 110 4.30 -20.59 -12.76
N ALA A 111 5.51 -20.86 -13.21
CA ALA A 111 6.10 -22.19 -13.27
C ALA A 111 6.71 -22.62 -11.93
N LYS A 112 7.26 -21.69 -11.14
CA LYS A 112 7.92 -21.97 -9.85
C LYS A 112 7.28 -21.21 -8.70
N PRO A 113 6.13 -21.65 -8.17
CA PRO A 113 5.42 -20.92 -7.12
C PRO A 113 6.14 -20.91 -5.76
N PHE A 114 7.23 -21.67 -5.57
CA PHE A 114 8.09 -21.60 -4.37
C PHE A 114 9.36 -20.78 -4.59
N ASP A 115 9.64 -20.34 -5.82
CA ASP A 115 10.70 -19.36 -6.07
C ASP A 115 10.24 -17.98 -5.56
N PRO A 116 10.99 -17.32 -4.65
CA PRO A 116 10.56 -16.05 -4.07
C PRO A 116 10.27 -14.96 -5.10
N GLU A 117 11.12 -14.80 -6.11
CA GLU A 117 10.98 -13.76 -7.12
C GLU A 117 9.75 -14.04 -8.00
N GLU A 118 9.62 -15.27 -8.51
CA GLU A 118 8.51 -15.64 -9.38
C GLU A 118 7.16 -15.60 -8.65
N ASN A 119 7.13 -16.02 -7.39
CA ASN A 119 5.93 -15.97 -6.55
C ASN A 119 5.48 -14.53 -6.27
N ILE A 120 6.40 -13.65 -5.81
CA ILE A 120 6.09 -12.23 -5.58
C ILE A 120 5.64 -11.57 -6.87
N ALA A 121 6.39 -11.74 -7.96
CA ALA A 121 6.06 -11.15 -9.26
C ALA A 121 4.64 -11.52 -9.71
N THR A 122 4.28 -12.79 -9.54
CA THR A 122 2.98 -13.32 -9.94
C THR A 122 1.86 -12.84 -9.03
N GLY A 123 2.04 -12.88 -7.71
CA GLY A 123 1.02 -12.45 -6.75
C GLY A 123 0.71 -10.95 -6.86
N VAL A 124 1.74 -10.11 -7.04
CA VAL A 124 1.55 -8.66 -7.25
C VAL A 124 0.82 -8.40 -8.58
N LYS A 125 1.20 -9.11 -9.66
CA LYS A 125 0.50 -9.03 -10.95
C LYS A 125 -0.97 -9.44 -10.83
N PHE A 126 -1.26 -10.51 -10.09
CA PHE A 126 -2.61 -10.99 -9.86
C PHE A 126 -3.43 -9.96 -9.08
N LEU A 127 -2.89 -9.41 -7.99
CA LEU A 127 -3.53 -8.34 -7.24
C LEU A 127 -3.85 -7.11 -8.12
N ARG A 128 -2.90 -6.68 -8.97
CA ARG A 128 -3.15 -5.59 -9.93
C ARG A 128 -4.33 -5.93 -10.86
N SER A 129 -4.35 -7.13 -11.41
CA SER A 129 -5.43 -7.57 -12.29
C SER A 129 -6.80 -7.52 -11.60
N LEU A 130 -6.87 -7.80 -10.30
CA LEU A 130 -8.10 -7.68 -9.52
C LEU A 130 -8.51 -6.21 -9.38
N CYS A 131 -7.58 -5.32 -9.00
CA CYS A 131 -7.82 -3.87 -8.93
C CYS A 131 -8.41 -3.31 -10.24
N ASP A 132 -7.88 -3.75 -11.38
CA ASP A 132 -8.31 -3.32 -12.72
C ASP A 132 -9.67 -3.87 -13.13
N ARG A 133 -9.98 -5.11 -12.74
CA ARG A 133 -11.25 -5.79 -13.07
C ARG A 133 -12.42 -5.29 -12.24
N ILE A 134 -12.19 -4.62 -11.11
CA ILE A 134 -13.26 -4.16 -10.22
C ILE A 134 -13.94 -2.92 -10.85
N PRO A 135 -15.23 -3.00 -11.23
CA PRO A 135 -15.93 -1.88 -11.85
C PRO A 135 -16.29 -0.79 -10.82
N GLY A 136 -16.55 0.41 -11.31
CA GLY A 136 -17.03 1.55 -10.51
C GLY A 136 -15.97 2.61 -10.25
N ASN A 137 -16.44 3.81 -9.93
CA ASN A 137 -15.59 4.94 -9.53
C ASN A 137 -15.36 4.86 -8.01
N LEU A 138 -14.35 4.10 -7.63
CA LEU A 138 -14.03 3.78 -6.25
C LEU A 138 -12.91 4.66 -5.72
N THR A 139 -12.92 4.92 -4.42
CA THR A 139 -11.71 5.41 -3.75
C THR A 139 -10.59 4.38 -3.86
N GLU A 140 -9.34 4.81 -3.75
CA GLU A 140 -8.19 3.88 -3.75
C GLU A 140 -8.32 2.83 -2.64
N ARG A 141 -8.80 3.25 -1.47
CA ARG A 141 -8.98 2.36 -0.31
C ARG A 141 -10.08 1.33 -0.56
N ASP A 142 -11.24 1.74 -1.07
CA ASP A 142 -12.33 0.79 -1.39
C ASP A 142 -11.90 -0.19 -2.48
N ARG A 143 -11.21 0.30 -3.52
CA ARG A 143 -10.66 -0.56 -4.59
C ARG A 143 -9.69 -1.59 -4.03
N LEU A 144 -8.78 -1.18 -3.15
CA LEU A 144 -7.84 -2.10 -2.51
C LEU A 144 -8.57 -3.14 -1.65
N GLN A 145 -9.51 -2.71 -0.79
CA GLN A 145 -10.24 -3.64 0.08
C GLN A 145 -11.05 -4.67 -0.74
N PHE A 146 -11.66 -4.24 -1.84
CA PHE A 146 -12.29 -5.17 -2.78
C PHE A 146 -11.28 -6.12 -3.44
N ALA A 147 -10.12 -5.62 -3.87
CA ALA A 147 -9.10 -6.47 -4.48
C ALA A 147 -8.58 -7.51 -3.49
N LEU A 148 -8.34 -7.14 -2.23
CA LEU A 148 -7.97 -8.08 -1.17
C LEU A 148 -9.07 -9.11 -0.90
N ALA A 149 -10.34 -8.69 -0.86
CA ALA A 149 -11.47 -9.59 -0.71
C ALA A 149 -11.56 -10.59 -1.88
N ALA A 150 -11.35 -10.13 -3.11
CA ALA A 150 -11.32 -10.99 -4.28
C ALA A 150 -10.07 -11.88 -4.34
N TYR A 151 -8.94 -11.43 -3.80
CA TYR A 151 -7.70 -12.20 -3.74
C TYR A 151 -7.88 -13.42 -2.84
N ASN A 152 -8.48 -13.23 -1.66
CA ASN A 152 -8.73 -14.31 -0.71
C ASN A 152 -9.98 -15.15 -1.05
N GLY A 153 -11.07 -14.48 -1.40
CA GLY A 153 -12.40 -15.08 -1.54
C GLY A 153 -12.85 -15.34 -2.96
N GLY A 154 -12.06 -14.96 -3.96
CA GLY A 154 -12.43 -15.06 -5.36
C GLY A 154 -13.25 -13.86 -5.87
N TYR A 155 -12.94 -13.42 -7.09
CA TYR A 155 -13.61 -12.29 -7.76
C TYR A 155 -15.12 -12.53 -7.93
N GLY A 156 -15.54 -13.77 -8.20
CA GLY A 156 -16.95 -14.11 -8.39
C GLY A 156 -17.80 -13.80 -7.15
N HIS A 157 -17.33 -14.22 -5.98
CA HIS A 157 -18.02 -13.97 -4.71
C HIS A 157 -18.04 -12.47 -4.35
N LEU A 158 -16.97 -11.73 -4.64
CA LEU A 158 -16.98 -10.27 -4.50
C LEU A 158 -18.09 -9.63 -5.36
N ILE A 159 -18.23 -10.05 -6.63
CA ILE A 159 -19.25 -9.49 -7.52
C ILE A 159 -20.66 -9.85 -7.04
N ASP A 160 -20.86 -11.07 -6.54
CA ASP A 160 -22.15 -11.46 -5.96
C ASP A 160 -22.47 -10.66 -4.70
N ALA A 161 -21.50 -10.42 -3.82
CA ALA A 161 -21.65 -9.54 -2.66
C ALA A 161 -22.04 -8.11 -3.07
N ARG A 162 -21.36 -7.52 -4.06
CA ARG A 162 -21.71 -6.17 -4.56
C ARG A 162 -23.11 -6.10 -5.16
N LYS A 163 -23.59 -7.15 -5.82
CA LYS A 163 -24.99 -7.22 -6.29
C LYS A 163 -25.97 -7.34 -5.13
N LEU A 164 -25.62 -8.15 -4.14
CA LEU A 164 -26.45 -8.33 -2.95
C LEU A 164 -26.53 -7.03 -2.13
N ALA A 165 -25.44 -6.27 -2.02
CA ALA A 165 -25.43 -4.95 -1.39
C ALA A 165 -26.52 -4.04 -1.97
N LYS A 166 -26.68 -3.97 -3.30
CA LYS A 166 -27.76 -3.19 -3.93
C LYS A 166 -29.16 -3.66 -3.51
N THR A 167 -29.34 -4.97 -3.38
CA THR A 167 -30.63 -5.57 -2.97
C THR A 167 -30.96 -5.27 -1.51
N LEU A 168 -29.92 -5.14 -0.67
CA LEU A 168 -30.00 -4.79 0.74
C LEU A 168 -29.98 -3.27 0.99
N GLU A 169 -30.11 -2.45 -0.07
CA GLU A 169 -30.04 -0.98 0.02
C GLU A 169 -28.71 -0.43 0.59
N LEU A 170 -27.63 -1.21 0.46
CA LEU A 170 -26.26 -0.85 0.80
C LEU A 170 -25.52 -0.34 -0.45
N SER A 171 -24.45 0.44 -0.23
CA SER A 171 -23.60 0.92 -1.32
C SER A 171 -22.76 -0.22 -1.91
N PRO A 172 -22.89 -0.54 -3.21
CA PRO A 172 -22.04 -1.54 -3.87
C PRO A 172 -20.60 -1.06 -4.09
N ASP A 173 -20.33 0.22 -3.86
CA ASP A 173 -19.07 0.90 -4.17
C ASP A 173 -18.30 1.33 -2.92
N LYS A 174 -18.76 0.90 -1.74
CA LYS A 174 -18.06 1.08 -0.47
C LYS A 174 -17.81 -0.28 0.17
N TRP A 175 -16.60 -0.50 0.68
CA TRP A 175 -16.32 -1.72 1.43
C TRP A 175 -16.96 -1.65 2.82
N ARG A 176 -16.51 -0.69 3.63
CA ARG A 176 -16.86 -0.61 5.07
C ARG A 176 -18.32 -0.28 5.29
N GLY A 177 -18.96 -1.02 6.19
CA GLY A 177 -20.39 -0.91 6.54
C GLY A 177 -21.34 -1.13 5.35
N ASN A 178 -20.87 -1.77 4.28
CA ASN A 178 -21.62 -1.93 3.04
C ASN A 178 -21.36 -3.31 2.42
N VAL A 179 -20.41 -3.44 1.49
CA VAL A 179 -20.16 -4.74 0.84
C VAL A 179 -19.67 -5.79 1.85
N GLU A 180 -18.91 -5.40 2.87
CA GLU A 180 -18.52 -6.31 3.97
C GLU A 180 -19.72 -6.79 4.80
N GLU A 181 -20.81 -6.04 4.86
CA GLU A 181 -22.07 -6.48 5.48
C GLU A 181 -22.81 -7.44 4.55
N SER A 182 -22.89 -7.10 3.25
CA SER A 182 -23.59 -7.93 2.28
C SER A 182 -22.94 -9.30 2.07
N ILE A 183 -21.60 -9.40 2.09
CA ILE A 183 -20.90 -10.67 1.83
C ILE A 183 -21.18 -11.71 2.91
N GLN A 184 -21.45 -11.28 4.16
CA GLN A 184 -21.81 -12.18 5.26
C GLN A 184 -23.06 -13.02 4.95
N PHE A 185 -23.99 -12.47 4.17
CA PHE A 185 -25.19 -13.19 3.77
C PHE A 185 -24.90 -14.36 2.82
N LEU A 186 -23.78 -14.36 2.09
CA LEU A 186 -23.39 -15.47 1.20
C LEU A 186 -22.95 -16.74 1.96
N GLU A 187 -22.92 -16.72 3.29
CA GLU A 187 -22.82 -17.94 4.12
C GLU A 187 -24.19 -18.62 4.35
N HIS A 188 -25.30 -17.92 4.10
CA HIS A 188 -26.65 -18.41 4.34
C HIS A 188 -27.29 -18.97 3.07
N GLU A 189 -27.91 -20.15 3.19
CA GLU A 189 -28.51 -20.89 2.07
C GLU A 189 -29.54 -20.09 1.27
N SER A 190 -30.38 -19.32 1.95
CA SER A 190 -31.39 -18.47 1.31
C SER A 190 -30.77 -17.45 0.35
N TYR A 191 -29.52 -17.05 0.55
CA TYR A 191 -28.84 -16.05 -0.27
C TYR A 191 -27.90 -16.70 -1.27
N TYR A 192 -27.05 -17.64 -0.85
CA TYR A 192 -26.04 -18.20 -1.74
C TYR A 192 -26.64 -19.07 -2.86
N LYS A 193 -27.82 -19.67 -2.66
CA LYS A 193 -28.51 -20.39 -3.74
C LYS A 193 -29.02 -19.46 -4.85
N GLN A 194 -29.15 -18.17 -4.56
CA GLN A 194 -29.56 -17.15 -5.51
C GLN A 194 -28.35 -16.42 -6.13
N SER A 195 -27.15 -16.61 -5.59
CA SER A 195 -25.91 -16.04 -6.12
C SER A 195 -25.36 -16.91 -7.24
N ARG A 196 -24.55 -16.32 -8.14
CA ARG A 196 -23.99 -17.03 -9.29
C ARG A 196 -22.91 -18.02 -8.87
N HIS A 197 -22.13 -17.69 -7.85
CA HIS A 197 -20.95 -18.45 -7.43
C HIS A 197 -21.19 -19.26 -6.15
N GLY A 198 -22.39 -19.17 -5.56
CA GLY A 198 -22.76 -19.99 -4.41
C GLY A 198 -22.13 -19.54 -3.11
N TYR A 199 -21.96 -20.50 -2.21
CA TYR A 199 -21.49 -20.32 -0.84
C TYR A 199 -20.06 -19.78 -0.81
N CYS A 200 -19.78 -18.83 0.09
CA CYS A 200 -18.41 -18.45 0.45
C CYS A 200 -18.23 -18.32 1.95
N LYS A 201 -16.99 -18.53 2.43
CA LYS A 201 -16.60 -18.28 3.83
C LYS A 201 -16.37 -16.78 4.06
N ALA A 202 -17.44 -15.99 4.04
CA ALA A 202 -17.42 -14.53 4.17
C ALA A 202 -16.57 -14.03 5.33
N GLN A 203 -16.67 -14.66 6.50
CA GLN A 203 -15.90 -14.29 7.67
C GLN A 203 -14.38 -14.49 7.52
N VAL A 204 -13.96 -15.46 6.69
CA VAL A 204 -12.53 -15.64 6.35
C VAL A 204 -12.03 -14.48 5.48
N ILE A 205 -12.85 -14.06 4.51
CA ILE A 205 -12.55 -12.98 3.58
C ILE A 205 -12.44 -11.64 4.32
N ILE A 206 -13.45 -11.30 5.13
CA ILE A 206 -13.47 -10.04 5.90
C ILE A 206 -12.24 -9.96 6.81
N ARG A 207 -11.98 -11.02 7.59
CA ARG A 207 -10.81 -11.05 8.48
C ARG A 207 -9.49 -10.95 7.70
N HIS A 208 -9.41 -11.49 6.49
CA HIS A 208 -8.21 -11.36 5.66
C HIS A 208 -7.96 -9.89 5.28
N VAL A 209 -8.98 -9.22 4.75
CA VAL A 209 -8.91 -7.77 4.42
C VAL A 209 -8.49 -6.96 5.64
N GLU A 210 -9.11 -7.20 6.80
CA GLU A 210 -8.76 -6.50 8.04
C GLU A 210 -7.31 -6.73 8.47
N ARG A 211 -6.83 -7.97 8.43
CA ARG A 211 -5.45 -8.31 8.82
C ARG A 211 -4.43 -7.61 7.92
N VAL A 212 -4.65 -7.65 6.59
CA VAL A 212 -3.74 -7.01 5.63
C VAL A 212 -3.76 -5.49 5.80
N MET A 213 -4.95 -4.87 5.88
CA MET A 213 -5.05 -3.42 6.04
C MET A 213 -4.43 -2.94 7.35
N LYS A 214 -4.65 -3.67 8.46
CA LYS A 214 -4.02 -3.36 9.74
C LYS A 214 -2.50 -3.47 9.65
N LYS A 215 -1.98 -4.55 9.06
CA LYS A 215 -0.53 -4.76 8.90
C LYS A 215 0.09 -3.70 7.99
N PHE A 216 -0.62 -3.28 6.95
CA PHE A 216 -0.18 -2.19 6.07
C PHE A 216 -0.16 -0.84 6.79
N ASP A 217 -1.16 -0.54 7.62
CA ASP A 217 -1.16 0.67 8.45
C ASP A 217 0.03 0.64 9.45
N GLU A 218 0.28 -0.50 10.12
CA GLU A 218 1.45 -0.70 11.00
C GLU A 218 2.79 -0.46 10.28
N TYR A 219 2.96 -1.04 9.09
CA TYR A 219 4.15 -0.84 8.27
C TYR A 219 4.26 0.59 7.73
N SER A 220 3.15 1.23 7.40
CA SER A 220 3.17 2.61 6.93
C SER A 220 3.65 3.55 8.02
N GLU A 221 3.15 3.38 9.25
CA GLU A 221 3.48 4.22 10.40
C GLU A 221 4.94 4.07 10.83
N ARG A 222 5.48 2.84 10.82
CA ARG A 222 6.91 2.58 11.10
C ARG A 222 7.84 3.38 10.19
N PHE A 223 7.46 3.61 8.93
CA PHE A 223 8.28 4.29 7.92
C PHE A 223 7.89 5.75 7.67
N SER A 224 6.75 6.21 8.18
CA SER A 224 6.37 7.64 8.15
C SER A 224 7.08 8.46 9.23
N ALA A 225 7.66 7.81 10.24
CA ALA A 225 8.45 8.48 11.28
C ALA A 225 9.77 9.10 10.74
N THR A 226 10.20 8.74 9.52
CA THR A 226 11.44 9.21 8.89
C THR A 226 11.25 10.28 7.79
N GLY A 227 10.02 10.73 7.51
CA GLY A 227 9.76 11.84 6.58
C GLY A 227 8.36 11.83 5.96
N PRO A 228 7.94 12.93 5.28
CA PRO A 228 6.57 13.10 4.80
C PRO A 228 6.35 12.32 3.51
N SER A 229 6.11 11.01 3.60
CA SER A 229 5.46 10.28 2.53
C SER A 229 3.96 10.31 2.78
N ALA A 230 3.21 11.05 1.95
CA ALA A 230 1.76 10.91 1.88
C ALA A 230 1.40 9.41 1.75
N ARG A 231 0.37 8.96 2.49
CA ARG A 231 -0.13 7.57 2.47
C ARG A 231 -0.75 7.28 1.10
N ARG A 232 0.08 7.01 0.10
CA ARG A 232 -0.36 6.62 -1.24
C ARG A 232 -0.52 5.11 -1.28
N ILE A 233 -1.67 4.63 -1.74
CA ILE A 233 -1.91 3.18 -1.92
C ILE A 233 -1.36 2.74 -3.28
N PHE A 234 -1.63 3.57 -4.29
CA PHE A 234 -1.14 3.48 -5.66
C PHE A 234 -0.35 4.75 -6.01
#